data_AF-A0A8S4BLN7-F1
#
_entry.id   AF-A0A8S4BLN7-F1
#
_cell.length_a   1.000
_cell.length_b   1.000
_cell.length_c   1.000
_cell.angle_alpha   90.00
_cell.angle_beta   90.00
_cell.angle_gamma   90.00
#
_symmetry.space_group_name_H-M   'P 1'
#
loop_
_entity.id
_entity.type
_entity.pdbx_description
1 polymer ?
#
loop_
_entity_poly.entity_id
_entity_poly.type
_entity_poly.pdbx_seq_one_letter_code
_entity_poly.pdbx_strand_id
1 'polypeptide(L)'
;MDQAEELEQIAAWTREEGLGPDASVEARLCLLWRVLQHTRSRLSCVTQDLERHRSQHHAELAEVRKSLEQIRFFTEHKDVLAQEIQDENDQLREQLRRIVSIQDAQLSEVAKMLYQQGLTELVHSSPSEQVAYLLVERTSLLELTEDPDKLTGDGKAESFVKVEAQAPNTSGSQCTHKRAPRHLQGGWKRLLGLSKATQSKHAFIPAEARPLAGDGSSLQKACSRLERDLEEGSRRLAMAHKEIRRLTDELESAHLTRRAYEPELQSAQQEVVQLRQEVEKLKKYEMAELRKAKDLNDRLDLEIRALKSRVRSLDAERSSLQQIVVSLQVEAERMEQQVELDQAAKMAELDILQKKSEQLEQQQNHLTAALQANQECHMEEYSAVKTTSLSQHGCETLKKEFCETLKCLDKERSKYHNMKAKQKEKLLRAKEKYDYETTWRDEQIKSLEREMSLCSHSLAKQERELVTCMMEENEKLLSERRRLLEQLNEEQHNKEDSIRIASLSKCRVDFLEMENRKLGNKILHMSNQIAVLERSLQNLQSQHFAEELHKMSNRLQIFAPLPVHTSSFSKVAPSETLDGTHNSHTKQTDVTTHFQCSTSGALRQTGELGYLNLTSTHPLGLLSSSVCAQQL
;
A
#
# COMPACT_ATOMS: atom_id res chain seq x y z
N MET A 1 45.55 -4.30 -75.66
CA MET A 1 44.66 -5.18 -76.45
C MET A 1 44.83 -4.77 -77.90
N ASP A 2 44.76 -5.71 -78.83
CA ASP A 2 44.93 -5.36 -80.24
C ASP A 2 43.68 -4.64 -80.75
N GLN A 3 43.86 -3.57 -81.52
CA GLN A 3 42.73 -2.82 -82.08
C GLN A 3 41.85 -3.67 -83.00
N ALA A 4 42.43 -4.69 -83.65
CA ALA A 4 41.69 -5.68 -84.44
C ALA A 4 40.75 -6.53 -83.55
N GLU A 5 41.24 -6.94 -82.38
CA GLU A 5 40.52 -7.78 -81.43
C GLU A 5 39.36 -7.02 -80.77
N GLU A 6 39.57 -5.74 -80.42
CA GLU A 6 38.51 -4.83 -79.94
C GLU A 6 37.41 -4.61 -81.00
N LEU A 7 37.80 -4.38 -82.26
CA LEU A 7 36.86 -4.19 -83.36
C LEU A 7 36.07 -5.47 -83.68
N GLU A 8 36.70 -6.64 -83.57
CA GLU A 8 36.04 -7.94 -83.77
C GLU A 8 35.03 -8.24 -82.64
N GLN A 9 35.36 -7.93 -81.39
CA GLN A 9 34.43 -8.01 -80.26
C GLN A 9 33.23 -7.05 -80.42
N ILE A 10 33.46 -5.81 -80.85
CA ILE A 10 32.38 -4.85 -81.16
C ILE A 10 31.50 -5.35 -82.33
N ALA A 11 32.11 -5.95 -83.36
CA ALA A 11 31.41 -6.52 -84.51
C ALA A 11 30.68 -7.84 -84.21
N ALA A 12 31.07 -8.57 -83.15
CA ALA A 12 30.31 -9.69 -82.62
C ALA A 12 29.12 -9.19 -81.78
N TRP A 13 29.37 -8.28 -80.83
CA TRP A 13 28.35 -7.74 -79.93
C TRP A 13 27.23 -6.98 -80.65
N THR A 14 27.56 -6.16 -81.66
CA THR A 14 26.53 -5.49 -82.50
C THR A 14 25.69 -6.47 -83.33
N ARG A 15 26.19 -7.70 -83.56
CA ARG A 15 25.46 -8.78 -84.24
C ARG A 15 24.47 -9.47 -83.30
N GLU A 16 24.83 -9.63 -82.03
CA GLU A 16 23.94 -10.15 -80.97
C GLU A 16 22.77 -9.19 -80.70
N GLU A 17 23.01 -7.87 -80.74
CA GLU A 17 21.96 -6.83 -80.70
C GLU A 17 21.15 -6.70 -82.01
N GLY A 18 21.34 -7.62 -82.97
CA GLY A 18 20.47 -7.77 -84.14
C GLY A 18 20.81 -6.94 -85.37
N LEU A 19 21.99 -6.30 -85.46
CA LEU A 19 22.45 -5.67 -86.70
C LEU A 19 23.19 -6.66 -87.61
N GLY A 20 22.79 -6.71 -88.88
CA GLY A 20 23.44 -7.54 -89.90
C GLY A 20 24.86 -7.08 -90.27
N PRO A 21 25.70 -7.97 -90.84
CA PRO A 21 27.09 -7.66 -91.19
C PRO A 21 27.22 -6.49 -92.17
N ASP A 22 26.26 -6.33 -93.08
CA ASP A 22 26.25 -5.28 -94.12
C ASP A 22 25.69 -3.92 -93.65
N ALA A 23 25.37 -3.76 -92.36
CA ALA A 23 24.86 -2.50 -91.81
C ALA A 23 25.89 -1.36 -91.98
N SER A 24 25.42 -0.14 -92.27
CA SER A 24 26.32 1.00 -92.45
C SER A 24 27.10 1.35 -91.17
N VAL A 25 28.26 1.99 -91.33
CA VAL A 25 29.08 2.46 -90.20
C VAL A 25 28.26 3.43 -89.32
N GLU A 26 27.47 4.30 -89.92
CA GLU A 26 26.54 5.19 -89.19
C GLU A 26 25.46 4.42 -88.41
N ALA A 27 24.89 3.34 -88.95
CA ALA A 27 23.92 2.53 -88.22
C ALA A 27 24.55 1.86 -86.98
N ARG A 28 25.79 1.35 -87.12
CA ARG A 28 26.57 0.77 -86.01
C ARG A 28 26.93 1.82 -84.94
N LEU A 29 27.42 2.99 -85.35
CA LEU A 29 27.70 4.10 -84.43
C LEU A 29 26.44 4.60 -83.71
N CYS A 30 25.32 4.71 -84.41
CA CYS A 30 24.03 5.10 -83.82
C CYS A 30 23.46 4.05 -82.85
N LEU A 31 23.77 2.75 -83.00
CA LEU A 31 23.45 1.75 -81.98
C LEU A 31 24.36 1.94 -80.75
N LEU A 32 25.68 1.92 -80.95
CA LEU A 32 26.67 2.03 -79.86
C LEU A 32 26.45 3.29 -79.02
N TRP A 33 26.13 4.43 -79.65
CA TRP A 33 25.82 5.67 -78.94
C TRP A 33 24.53 5.58 -78.11
N ARG A 34 23.44 5.00 -78.65
CA ARG A 34 22.19 4.78 -77.91
C ARG A 34 22.39 3.84 -76.71
N VAL A 35 23.15 2.77 -76.91
CA VAL A 35 23.50 1.82 -75.85
C VAL A 35 24.31 2.51 -74.77
N LEU A 36 25.36 3.26 -75.14
CA LEU A 36 26.22 3.99 -74.19
C LEU A 36 25.44 5.05 -73.41
N GLN A 37 24.50 5.76 -74.04
CA GLN A 37 23.59 6.66 -73.34
C GLN A 37 22.66 5.90 -72.38
N HIS A 38 22.12 4.76 -72.79
CA HIS A 38 21.22 3.96 -71.96
C HIS A 38 21.95 3.33 -70.77
N THR A 39 23.14 2.75 -70.95
CA THR A 39 23.96 2.19 -69.87
C THR A 39 24.45 3.28 -68.92
N ARG A 40 24.88 4.45 -69.42
CA ARG A 40 25.23 5.62 -68.58
C ARG A 40 24.03 6.12 -67.76
N SER A 41 22.84 6.16 -68.35
CA SER A 41 21.62 6.57 -67.65
C SER A 41 21.22 5.56 -66.57
N ARG A 42 21.30 4.25 -66.88
CA ARG A 42 21.05 3.16 -65.91
C ARG A 42 22.08 3.17 -64.77
N LEU A 43 23.36 3.35 -65.07
CA LEU A 43 24.42 3.47 -64.07
C LEU A 43 24.19 4.68 -63.16
N SER A 44 23.82 5.83 -63.73
CA SER A 44 23.46 7.02 -62.95
C SER A 44 22.25 6.78 -62.04
N CYS A 45 21.22 6.05 -62.51
CA CYS A 45 20.08 5.67 -61.68
C CYS A 45 20.52 4.79 -60.50
N VAL A 46 21.21 3.68 -60.79
CA VAL A 46 21.69 2.72 -59.78
C VAL A 46 22.63 3.39 -58.77
N THR A 47 23.47 4.32 -59.21
CA THR A 47 24.35 5.08 -58.30
C THR A 47 23.54 5.98 -57.37
N GLN A 48 22.50 6.67 -57.87
CA GLN A 48 21.61 7.45 -57.01
C GLN A 48 20.77 6.57 -56.07
N ASP A 49 20.30 5.42 -56.53
CA ASP A 49 19.57 4.45 -55.70
C ASP A 49 20.44 3.96 -54.55
N LEU A 50 21.71 3.65 -54.84
CA LEU A 50 22.70 3.23 -53.84
C LEU A 50 23.05 4.36 -52.86
N GLU A 51 23.17 5.60 -53.32
CA GLU A 51 23.41 6.76 -52.43
C GLU A 51 22.19 7.08 -51.55
N ARG A 52 20.96 6.88 -52.05
CA ARG A 52 19.74 6.98 -51.24
C ARG A 52 19.69 5.88 -50.18
N HIS A 53 20.01 4.63 -50.52
CA HIS A 53 20.09 3.54 -49.54
C HIS A 53 21.19 3.76 -48.49
N ARG A 54 22.36 4.27 -48.88
CA ARG A 54 23.39 4.71 -47.92
C ARG A 54 22.85 5.79 -47.00
N SER A 55 22.17 6.81 -47.53
CA SER A 55 21.61 7.90 -46.74
C SER A 55 20.55 7.41 -45.73
N GLN A 56 19.66 6.50 -46.17
CA GLN A 56 18.68 5.84 -45.31
C GLN A 56 19.35 5.06 -44.17
N HIS A 57 20.32 4.20 -44.48
CA HIS A 57 21.05 3.42 -43.48
C HIS A 57 21.80 4.31 -42.46
N HIS A 58 22.33 5.46 -42.87
CA HIS A 58 22.95 6.42 -41.94
C HIS A 58 21.91 7.10 -41.03
N ALA A 59 20.69 7.38 -41.53
CA ALA A 59 19.60 7.92 -40.73
C ALA A 59 19.09 6.88 -39.71
N GLU A 60 18.85 5.63 -40.15
CA GLU A 60 18.48 4.50 -39.28
C GLU A 60 19.52 4.27 -38.18
N LEU A 61 20.82 4.28 -38.51
CA LEU A 61 21.90 4.19 -37.51
C LEU A 61 21.90 5.37 -36.53
N ALA A 62 21.52 6.57 -36.95
CA ALA A 62 21.41 7.73 -36.05
C ALA A 62 20.22 7.60 -35.09
N GLU A 63 19.08 7.09 -35.57
CA GLU A 63 17.91 6.78 -34.73
C GLU A 63 18.21 5.66 -33.73
N VAL A 64 18.87 4.58 -34.16
CA VAL A 64 19.32 3.50 -33.25
C VAL A 64 20.25 4.04 -32.17
N ARG A 65 21.22 4.90 -32.51
CA ARG A 65 22.10 5.56 -31.51
C ARG A 65 21.29 6.38 -30.51
N LYS A 66 20.34 7.19 -30.97
CA LYS A 66 19.46 7.99 -30.10
C LYS A 66 18.66 7.12 -29.13
N SER A 67 18.10 6.00 -29.61
CA SER A 67 17.37 5.04 -28.78
C SER A 67 18.29 4.36 -27.75
N LEU A 68 19.52 4.01 -28.12
CA LEU A 68 20.52 3.47 -27.19
C LEU A 68 20.92 4.50 -26.11
N GLU A 69 21.06 5.77 -26.47
CA GLU A 69 21.34 6.86 -25.53
C GLU A 69 20.21 7.01 -24.49
N GLN A 70 18.94 6.91 -24.94
CA GLN A 70 17.75 6.92 -24.06
C GLN A 70 17.72 5.70 -23.14
N ILE A 71 17.98 4.50 -23.66
CA ILE A 71 18.08 3.27 -22.85
C ILE A 71 19.17 3.40 -21.79
N ARG A 72 20.33 4.01 -22.13
CA ARG A 72 21.40 4.25 -21.14
C ARG A 72 20.93 5.18 -20.02
N PHE A 73 20.31 6.32 -20.36
CA PHE A 73 19.77 7.25 -19.36
C PHE A 73 18.75 6.59 -18.41
N PHE A 74 17.79 5.82 -18.94
CA PHE A 74 16.82 5.10 -18.10
C PHE A 74 17.47 4.00 -17.26
N THR A 75 18.53 3.35 -17.76
CA THR A 75 19.28 2.35 -17.00
C THR A 75 20.04 3.01 -15.84
N GLU A 76 20.77 4.10 -16.10
CA GLU A 76 21.47 4.89 -15.09
C GLU A 76 20.51 5.39 -13.99
N HIS A 77 19.34 5.95 -14.37
CA HIS A 77 18.34 6.40 -13.40
C HIS A 77 17.75 5.24 -12.57
N LYS A 78 17.46 4.10 -13.21
CA LYS A 78 16.94 2.90 -12.52
C LYS A 78 17.97 2.33 -11.53
N ASP A 79 19.27 2.41 -11.85
CA ASP A 79 20.34 1.97 -10.96
C ASP A 79 20.53 2.96 -9.77
N VAL A 80 20.37 4.28 -9.98
CA VAL A 80 20.33 5.27 -8.89
C VAL A 80 19.15 5.02 -7.94
N LEU A 81 17.94 4.82 -8.48
CA LEU A 81 16.76 4.54 -7.66
C LEU A 81 16.89 3.22 -6.87
N ALA A 82 17.52 2.20 -7.47
CA ALA A 82 17.81 0.96 -6.77
C ALA A 82 18.80 1.16 -5.61
N GLN A 83 19.78 2.06 -5.75
CA GLN A 83 20.70 2.43 -4.68
C GLN A 83 19.97 3.20 -3.56
N GLU A 84 19.12 4.17 -3.88
CA GLU A 84 18.31 4.91 -2.90
C GLU A 84 17.44 3.96 -2.06
N ILE A 85 16.75 3.02 -2.70
CA ILE A 85 15.96 1.98 -2.01
C ILE A 85 16.84 1.09 -1.13
N GLN A 86 18.07 0.77 -1.55
CA GLN A 86 19.00 -0.04 -0.75
C GLN A 86 19.49 0.73 0.48
N ASP A 87 19.82 2.01 0.34
CA ASP A 87 20.28 2.89 1.42
C ASP A 87 19.17 3.11 2.46
N GLU A 88 17.92 3.32 2.03
CA GLU A 88 16.74 3.39 2.92
C GLU A 88 16.52 2.08 3.68
N ASN A 89 16.63 0.93 3.00
CA ASN A 89 16.50 -0.38 3.65
C ASN A 89 17.57 -0.60 4.72
N ASP A 90 18.82 -0.21 4.47
CA ASP A 90 19.90 -0.33 5.44
C ASP A 90 19.77 0.68 6.61
N GLN A 91 19.22 1.87 6.36
CA GLN A 91 18.83 2.80 7.41
C GLN A 91 17.71 2.22 8.32
N LEU A 92 16.67 1.61 7.73
CA LEU A 92 15.59 0.96 8.47
C LEU A 92 16.09 -0.25 9.28
N ARG A 93 17.01 -1.06 8.73
CA ARG A 93 17.69 -2.16 9.45
C ARG A 93 18.51 -1.65 10.64
N GLU A 94 19.17 -0.50 10.50
CA GLU A 94 19.90 0.14 11.60
C GLU A 94 18.96 0.72 12.68
N GLN A 95 17.82 1.28 12.29
CA GLN A 95 16.79 1.70 13.26
C GLN A 95 16.22 0.50 14.01
N LEU A 96 15.88 -0.59 13.32
CA LEU A 96 15.37 -1.81 13.94
C LEU A 96 16.38 -2.42 14.92
N ARG A 97 17.67 -2.50 14.55
CA ARG A 97 18.75 -2.96 15.45
C ARG A 97 18.86 -2.09 16.71
N ARG A 98 18.72 -0.76 16.58
CA ARG A 98 18.70 0.15 17.74
C ARG A 98 17.49 -0.09 18.65
N ILE A 99 16.29 -0.29 18.10
CA ILE A 99 15.09 -0.60 18.88
C ILE A 99 15.26 -1.93 19.63
N VAL A 100 15.72 -2.99 18.95
CA VAL A 100 15.99 -4.30 19.57
C VAL A 100 17.03 -4.18 20.68
N SER A 101 18.14 -3.47 20.46
CA SER A 101 19.16 -3.26 21.49
C SER A 101 18.65 -2.50 22.72
N ILE A 102 17.68 -1.59 22.56
CA ILE A 102 17.04 -0.89 23.68
C ILE A 102 16.09 -1.85 24.43
N GLN A 103 15.31 -2.65 23.70
CA GLN A 103 14.42 -3.65 24.28
C GLN A 103 15.20 -4.73 25.05
N ASP A 104 16.30 -5.24 24.50
CA ASP A 104 17.16 -6.22 25.17
C ASP A 104 17.80 -5.65 26.45
N ALA A 105 18.21 -4.38 26.44
CA ALA A 105 18.72 -3.70 27.63
C ALA A 105 17.63 -3.58 28.72
N GLN A 106 16.43 -3.14 28.35
CA GLN A 106 15.28 -3.05 29.26
C GLN A 106 14.87 -4.42 29.81
N LEU A 107 14.82 -5.45 28.98
CA LEU A 107 14.53 -6.83 29.40
C LEU A 107 15.63 -7.36 30.33
N SER A 108 16.90 -7.04 30.09
CA SER A 108 18.00 -7.39 30.99
C SER A 108 17.88 -6.71 32.37
N GLU A 109 17.42 -5.46 32.42
CA GLU A 109 17.16 -4.74 33.67
C GLU A 109 15.97 -5.34 34.44
N VAL A 110 14.84 -5.59 33.77
CA VAL A 110 13.67 -6.25 34.37
C VAL A 110 14.03 -7.65 34.87
N ALA A 111 14.78 -8.43 34.10
CA ALA A 111 15.28 -9.73 34.54
C ALA A 111 16.13 -9.61 35.82
N LYS A 112 17.09 -8.66 35.88
CA LYS A 112 17.88 -8.41 37.11
C LYS A 112 17.01 -8.05 38.30
N MET A 113 15.96 -7.24 38.12
CA MET A 113 15.01 -6.91 39.19
C MET A 113 14.25 -8.15 39.67
N LEU A 114 13.75 -8.99 38.77
CA LEU A 114 13.06 -10.24 39.11
C LEU A 114 14.01 -11.23 39.83
N TYR A 115 15.26 -11.37 39.39
CA TYR A 115 16.29 -12.14 40.09
C TYR A 115 16.52 -11.63 41.53
N GLN A 116 16.62 -10.31 41.73
CA GLN A 116 16.83 -9.71 43.05
C GLN A 116 15.64 -9.92 44.00
N GLN A 117 14.42 -10.01 43.47
CA GLN A 117 13.20 -10.29 44.26
C GLN A 117 12.89 -11.80 44.41
N GLY A 118 13.76 -12.69 43.91
CA GLY A 118 13.57 -14.14 43.97
C GLY A 118 12.53 -14.71 43.00
N LEU A 119 12.00 -13.89 42.08
CA LEU A 119 10.99 -14.28 41.08
C LEU A 119 11.64 -14.90 39.82
N THR A 120 12.54 -15.86 40.03
CA THR A 120 13.38 -16.44 38.97
C THR A 120 12.61 -17.20 37.90
N GLU A 121 11.50 -17.86 38.25
CA GLU A 121 10.66 -18.59 37.30
C GLU A 121 9.95 -17.65 36.30
N LEU A 122 9.70 -16.40 36.71
CA LEU A 122 9.00 -15.39 35.91
C LEU A 122 9.91 -14.71 34.87
N VAL A 123 11.23 -14.84 34.98
CA VAL A 123 12.21 -14.22 34.06
C VAL A 123 12.06 -14.74 32.62
N HIS A 124 11.62 -15.98 32.45
CA HIS A 124 11.42 -16.62 31.13
C HIS A 124 9.99 -16.47 30.60
N SER A 125 9.06 -15.91 31.38
CA SER A 125 7.69 -15.60 30.97
C SER A 125 7.63 -14.40 30.03
N SER A 126 6.56 -14.32 29.22
CA SER A 126 6.35 -13.16 28.33
C SER A 126 6.15 -11.86 29.14
N PRO A 127 6.53 -10.67 28.64
CA PRO A 127 6.34 -9.41 29.39
C PRO A 127 4.88 -9.18 29.84
N SER A 128 3.90 -9.59 29.04
CA SER A 128 2.47 -9.59 29.40
C SER A 128 2.13 -10.50 30.59
N GLU A 129 2.77 -11.65 30.68
CA GLU A 129 2.60 -12.64 31.75
C GLU A 129 3.33 -12.22 33.02
N GLN A 130 4.53 -11.63 32.89
CA GLN A 130 5.24 -10.97 33.99
C GLN A 130 4.36 -9.88 34.63
N VAL A 131 3.77 -9.00 33.81
CA VAL A 131 2.85 -7.95 34.28
C VAL A 131 1.58 -8.54 34.90
N ALA A 132 0.97 -9.55 34.29
CA ALA A 132 -0.23 -10.19 34.83
C ALA A 132 0.02 -10.83 36.22
N TYR A 133 1.14 -11.52 36.40
CA TYR A 133 1.53 -12.09 37.68
C TYR A 133 1.74 -11.01 38.75
N LEU A 134 2.51 -9.96 38.43
CA LEU A 134 2.78 -8.85 39.36
C LEU A 134 1.51 -8.07 39.75
N LEU A 135 0.53 -7.96 38.85
CA LEU A 135 -0.77 -7.36 39.15
C LEU A 135 -1.60 -8.21 40.12
N VAL A 136 -1.65 -9.53 39.92
CA VAL A 136 -2.37 -10.47 40.80
C VAL A 136 -1.74 -10.54 42.19
N GLU A 137 -0.40 -10.54 42.26
CA GLU A 137 0.33 -10.50 43.53
C GLU A 137 0.06 -9.18 44.26
N ARG A 138 0.11 -8.05 43.54
CA ARG A 138 -0.22 -6.73 44.09
C ARG A 138 -1.65 -6.67 44.65
N THR A 139 -2.65 -7.21 43.96
CA THR A 139 -4.01 -7.27 44.50
C THR A 139 -4.10 -8.16 45.74
N SER A 140 -3.39 -9.28 45.76
CA SER A 140 -3.38 -10.21 46.91
C SER A 140 -2.75 -9.59 48.15
N LEU A 141 -1.70 -8.78 47.98
CA LEU A 141 -1.05 -8.03 49.06
C LEU A 141 -1.90 -6.85 49.57
N LEU A 142 -2.65 -6.20 48.69
CA LEU A 142 -3.61 -5.15 49.06
C LEU A 142 -4.80 -5.73 49.84
N GLU A 143 -5.36 -6.87 49.39
CA GLU A 143 -6.40 -7.60 50.13
C GLU A 143 -5.92 -8.04 51.53
N LEU A 144 -4.63 -8.36 51.70
CA LEU A 144 -4.04 -8.64 53.02
C LEU A 144 -3.84 -7.42 53.92
N THR A 145 -3.88 -6.20 53.38
CA THR A 145 -3.72 -4.95 54.15
C THR A 145 -5.03 -4.20 54.43
N GLU A 146 -6.13 -4.61 53.80
CA GLU A 146 -7.48 -4.05 54.02
C GLU A 146 -8.35 -4.84 55.03
N ASP A 147 -7.72 -5.65 55.90
CA ASP A 147 -8.40 -6.47 56.93
C ASP A 147 -8.24 -5.83 58.35
N PRO A 148 -9.06 -4.83 58.75
CA PRO A 148 -8.90 -4.11 60.02
C PRO A 148 -9.34 -4.89 61.29
N ASP A 149 -9.96 -6.06 61.15
CA ASP A 149 -10.69 -6.74 62.24
C ASP A 149 -9.88 -7.83 63.00
N LYS A 150 -8.53 -7.79 62.94
CA LYS A 150 -7.67 -8.76 63.66
C LYS A 150 -6.49 -8.18 64.46
N LEU A 151 -6.67 -7.03 65.12
CA LEU A 151 -5.85 -6.68 66.30
C LEU A 151 -6.70 -6.05 67.41
N THR A 152 -7.07 -6.85 68.42
CA THR A 152 -7.51 -6.33 69.72
C THR A 152 -7.18 -7.32 70.82
N GLY A 153 -6.42 -6.89 71.83
CA GLY A 153 -5.88 -7.73 72.91
C GLY A 153 -4.49 -8.30 72.56
N ASP A 154 -3.43 -8.09 73.33
CA ASP A 154 -3.34 -7.43 74.64
C ASP A 154 -1.95 -6.76 74.82
N GLY A 155 -1.85 -5.78 75.70
CA GLY A 155 -0.66 -4.93 75.81
C GLY A 155 0.40 -5.46 76.78
N LYS A 156 1.67 -5.47 76.35
CA LYS A 156 2.80 -5.22 77.26
C LYS A 156 4.01 -4.67 76.52
N ALA A 157 4.60 -3.63 77.10
CA ALA A 157 5.91 -3.13 76.68
C ALA A 157 7.01 -4.05 77.24
N GLU A 158 8.05 -4.31 76.44
CA GLU A 158 9.45 -4.20 76.86
C GLU A 158 10.38 -4.26 75.64
N SER A 159 11.67 -3.97 75.85
CA SER A 159 12.54 -3.38 74.84
C SER A 159 13.84 -4.15 74.57
N PHE A 160 14.36 -3.96 73.35
CA PHE A 160 15.80 -3.83 73.02
C PHE A 160 16.67 -5.08 72.76
N VAL A 161 17.75 -4.86 71.98
CA VAL A 161 18.90 -5.76 71.64
C VAL A 161 18.56 -6.90 70.65
N LYS A 162 18.97 -6.92 69.36
CA LYS A 162 20.30 -6.85 68.66
C LYS A 162 21.08 -8.19 68.69
N VAL A 163 21.76 -8.46 67.56
CA VAL A 163 22.88 -9.43 67.33
C VAL A 163 22.50 -10.78 66.66
N GLU A 164 22.62 -10.79 65.33
CA GLU A 164 23.64 -11.52 64.54
C GLU A 164 23.79 -13.07 64.61
N ALA A 165 23.87 -13.67 63.41
CA ALA A 165 24.52 -14.93 63.02
C ALA A 165 24.10 -16.28 63.66
N GLN A 166 23.62 -17.20 62.82
CA GLN A 166 24.39 -18.37 62.34
C GLN A 166 23.54 -19.32 61.48
N ALA A 167 24.10 -19.82 60.37
CA ALA A 167 23.67 -21.08 59.76
C ALA A 167 24.27 -22.26 60.57
N PRO A 168 23.65 -23.45 60.57
CA PRO A 168 24.11 -24.43 59.59
C PRO A 168 23.05 -25.41 59.02
N ASN A 169 23.47 -26.03 57.91
CA ASN A 169 23.07 -27.32 57.33
C ASN A 169 22.55 -28.35 58.37
N THR A 170 21.64 -29.30 58.05
CA THR A 170 21.87 -30.44 57.13
C THR A 170 20.61 -31.27 56.82
N SER A 171 20.56 -31.85 55.62
CA SER A 171 19.97 -33.16 55.22
C SER A 171 18.61 -33.65 55.76
N GLY A 172 17.70 -34.07 54.86
CA GLY A 172 16.58 -34.94 55.25
C GLY A 172 15.54 -35.27 54.17
N SER A 173 15.83 -36.28 53.35
CA SER A 173 14.87 -37.15 52.62
C SER A 173 13.71 -36.53 51.83
N GLN A 174 13.78 -36.69 50.50
CA GLN A 174 12.58 -36.92 49.69
C GLN A 174 11.84 -38.17 50.21
N CYS A 175 10.51 -38.09 50.38
CA CYS A 175 9.65 -39.26 50.29
C CYS A 175 8.36 -38.89 49.55
N THR A 176 8.01 -39.69 48.55
CA THR A 176 6.91 -39.45 47.63
C THR A 176 5.55 -39.78 48.24
N HIS A 177 4.64 -38.81 48.35
CA HIS A 177 3.21 -39.11 48.47
C HIS A 177 2.36 -38.31 47.48
N LYS A 178 1.63 -39.06 46.65
CA LYS A 178 0.63 -38.52 45.72
C LYS A 178 -0.48 -37.80 46.50
N ARG A 179 -0.64 -36.49 46.28
CA ARG A 179 -1.95 -35.84 46.44
C ARG A 179 -2.09 -34.71 45.44
N ALA A 180 -3.09 -34.84 44.56
CA ALA A 180 -3.37 -33.85 43.53
C ALA A 180 -3.75 -32.48 44.14
N PRO A 181 -3.36 -31.36 43.51
CA PRO A 181 -3.78 -30.03 43.95
C PRO A 181 -5.28 -29.84 43.69
N ARG A 182 -6.07 -29.93 44.76
CA ARG A 182 -7.35 -29.24 44.85
C ARG A 182 -7.05 -27.95 45.62
N HIS A 183 -7.22 -26.76 45.05
CA HIS A 183 -8.56 -26.19 44.90
C HIS A 183 -8.65 -25.13 43.78
N LEU A 184 -8.51 -25.55 42.52
CA LEU A 184 -8.92 -24.78 41.33
C LEU A 184 -10.47 -24.76 41.19
N GLN A 185 -11.18 -24.13 42.13
CA GLN A 185 -12.60 -23.69 42.00
C GLN A 185 -13.08 -23.05 43.32
N GLY A 186 -13.25 -21.73 43.41
CA GLY A 186 -13.85 -21.14 44.62
C GLY A 186 -14.09 -19.64 44.68
N GLY A 187 -13.23 -18.81 44.09
CA GLY A 187 -13.37 -17.34 44.19
C GLY A 187 -14.64 -16.81 43.52
N TRP A 188 -14.87 -17.19 42.27
CA TRP A 188 -15.85 -16.55 41.38
C TRP A 188 -17.34 -16.85 41.65
N LYS A 189 -17.68 -17.76 42.58
CA LYS A 189 -19.09 -18.12 42.86
C LYS A 189 -19.70 -17.45 44.10
N ARG A 190 -18.97 -16.57 44.81
CA ARG A 190 -19.46 -15.92 46.05
C ARG A 190 -20.01 -14.50 45.87
N LEU A 191 -20.00 -13.95 44.65
CA LEU A 191 -20.35 -12.54 44.38
C LEU A 191 -21.75 -12.29 43.79
N LEU A 192 -22.46 -13.33 43.32
CA LEU A 192 -23.72 -13.17 42.54
C LEU A 192 -24.86 -14.11 42.99
N GLY A 193 -24.83 -14.56 44.25
CA GLY A 193 -25.87 -15.43 44.82
C GLY A 193 -26.99 -14.65 45.49
N LEU A 194 -28.11 -14.41 44.79
CA LEU A 194 -29.33 -13.84 45.38
C LEU A 194 -29.76 -14.60 46.65
N SER A 195 -29.89 -13.86 47.76
CA SER A 195 -30.50 -14.36 48.99
C SER A 195 -31.94 -14.81 48.71
N LYS A 196 -32.18 -16.12 48.79
CA LYS A 196 -33.55 -16.66 48.77
C LYS A 196 -34.34 -16.07 49.93
N ALA A 197 -35.50 -15.48 49.63
CA ALA A 197 -36.43 -15.00 50.64
C ALA A 197 -37.02 -16.19 51.41
N THR A 198 -36.40 -16.53 52.54
CA THR A 198 -36.93 -17.51 53.48
C THR A 198 -38.18 -16.91 54.14
N GLN A 199 -39.34 -17.55 53.95
CA GLN A 199 -40.57 -17.15 54.62
C GLN A 199 -40.45 -17.36 56.13
N SER A 200 -40.09 -16.30 56.87
CA SER A 200 -40.15 -16.29 58.33
C SER A 200 -41.47 -15.68 58.78
N LYS A 201 -42.44 -16.54 59.11
CA LYS A 201 -43.69 -16.13 59.75
C LYS A 201 -43.43 -15.84 61.23
N HIS A 202 -43.08 -14.59 61.55
CA HIS A 202 -43.30 -14.09 62.91
C HIS A 202 -44.64 -13.36 62.96
N ALA A 203 -45.54 -13.87 63.80
CA ALA A 203 -46.86 -13.29 64.00
C ALA A 203 -46.74 -11.91 64.66
N PHE A 204 -47.36 -10.91 64.05
CA PHE A 204 -47.70 -9.68 64.75
C PHE A 204 -48.78 -10.01 65.80
N ILE A 205 -48.38 -10.08 67.07
CA ILE A 205 -49.32 -10.00 68.19
C ILE A 205 -49.32 -8.53 68.63
N PRO A 206 -50.43 -7.79 68.51
CA PRO A 206 -50.60 -6.53 69.21
C PRO A 206 -50.79 -6.85 70.70
N ALA A 207 -49.68 -6.92 71.45
CA ALA A 207 -49.73 -7.12 72.88
C ALA A 207 -50.33 -5.87 73.55
N GLU A 208 -51.34 -6.10 74.39
CA GLU A 208 -52.19 -5.07 74.96
C GLU A 208 -51.43 -4.00 75.75
N ALA A 209 -51.93 -2.76 75.69
CA ALA A 209 -51.46 -1.72 76.58
C ALA A 209 -51.87 -2.03 78.03
N ARG A 210 -50.89 -2.20 78.93
CA ARG A 210 -51.07 -1.85 80.34
C ARG A 210 -49.82 -1.16 80.92
N PRO A 211 -49.98 -0.03 81.64
CA PRO A 211 -48.87 0.83 81.98
C PRO A 211 -48.32 0.48 83.37
N LEU A 212 -47.02 0.22 83.46
CA LEU A 212 -46.30 0.29 84.72
C LEU A 212 -45.00 1.08 84.54
N ALA A 213 -44.96 2.19 85.27
CA ALA A 213 -43.84 3.09 85.40
C ALA A 213 -42.55 2.34 85.78
N GLY A 214 -41.41 2.75 85.20
CA GLY A 214 -40.12 2.32 85.74
C GLY A 214 -38.98 2.00 84.77
N ASP A 215 -38.97 2.44 83.50
CA ASP A 215 -37.68 2.44 82.76
C ASP A 215 -37.57 3.49 81.64
N GLY A 216 -37.62 4.78 82.01
CA GLY A 216 -37.27 5.87 81.10
C GLY A 216 -35.85 5.73 80.54
N SER A 217 -34.95 5.07 81.28
CA SER A 217 -33.57 4.80 80.82
C SER A 217 -33.53 3.82 79.65
N SER A 218 -34.40 2.80 79.64
CA SER A 218 -34.45 1.78 78.58
C SER A 218 -35.07 2.33 77.30
N LEU A 219 -36.19 3.05 77.40
CA LEU A 219 -36.81 3.71 76.24
C LEU A 219 -35.88 4.76 75.62
N GLN A 220 -35.19 5.57 76.42
CA GLN A 220 -34.22 6.54 75.92
C GLN A 220 -33.03 5.85 75.22
N LYS A 221 -32.50 4.76 75.79
CA LYS A 221 -31.46 3.93 75.12
C LYS A 221 -31.94 3.29 73.82
N ALA A 222 -33.23 2.96 73.70
CA ALA A 222 -33.83 2.43 72.48
C ALA A 222 -33.99 3.52 71.42
N CYS A 223 -34.46 4.73 71.80
CA CYS A 223 -34.53 5.89 70.90
C CYS A 223 -33.14 6.23 70.35
N SER A 224 -32.13 6.36 71.20
CA SER A 224 -30.75 6.64 70.76
C SER A 224 -30.00 5.48 70.11
N ARG A 225 -30.63 4.29 70.00
CA ARG A 225 -30.22 3.24 69.06
C ARG A 225 -30.81 3.50 67.68
N LEU A 226 -32.13 3.70 67.62
CA LEU A 226 -32.84 3.98 66.38
C LEU A 226 -32.39 5.29 65.70
N GLU A 227 -32.05 6.32 66.46
CA GLU A 227 -31.48 7.58 65.95
C GLU A 227 -30.16 7.34 65.21
N ARG A 228 -29.20 6.63 65.84
CA ARG A 228 -27.94 6.27 65.17
C ARG A 228 -28.13 5.32 63.99
N ASP A 229 -29.06 4.38 64.08
CA ASP A 229 -29.32 3.44 62.99
C ASP A 229 -29.95 4.17 61.79
N LEU A 230 -30.77 5.21 62.04
CA LEU A 230 -31.31 6.13 61.03
C LEU A 230 -30.23 7.07 60.46
N GLU A 231 -29.33 7.60 61.28
CA GLU A 231 -28.17 8.40 60.83
C GLU A 231 -27.22 7.57 59.96
N GLU A 232 -26.92 6.33 60.36
CA GLU A 232 -26.10 5.40 59.59
C GLU A 232 -26.79 4.95 58.30
N GLY A 233 -28.11 4.70 58.34
CA GLY A 233 -28.92 4.46 57.14
C GLY A 233 -28.89 5.65 56.18
N SER A 234 -28.99 6.88 56.71
CA SER A 234 -28.91 8.12 55.93
C SER A 234 -27.51 8.34 55.34
N ARG A 235 -26.46 8.03 56.10
CA ARG A 235 -25.05 8.06 55.63
C ARG A 235 -24.82 7.07 54.50
N ARG A 236 -25.29 5.82 54.64
CA ARG A 236 -25.20 4.79 53.59
C ARG A 236 -25.99 5.18 52.33
N LEU A 237 -27.19 5.72 52.49
CA LEU A 237 -28.00 6.23 51.37
C LEU A 237 -27.29 7.39 50.65
N ALA A 238 -26.70 8.34 51.39
CA ALA A 238 -25.94 9.43 50.82
C ALA A 238 -24.68 8.95 50.07
N MET A 239 -24.00 7.91 50.56
CA MET A 239 -22.88 7.28 49.86
C MET A 239 -23.34 6.53 48.59
N ALA A 240 -24.44 5.77 48.65
CA ALA A 240 -25.03 5.12 47.49
C ALA A 240 -25.44 6.16 46.41
N HIS A 241 -26.05 7.28 46.80
CA HIS A 241 -26.38 8.38 45.88
C HIS A 241 -25.17 9.12 45.33
N LYS A 242 -23.99 9.07 45.97
CA LYS A 242 -22.73 9.56 45.39
C LYS A 242 -22.20 8.57 44.36
N GLU A 243 -22.19 7.28 44.69
CA GLU A 243 -21.67 6.24 43.81
C GLU A 243 -22.52 6.04 42.56
N ILE A 244 -23.87 6.09 42.68
CA ILE A 244 -24.77 6.07 41.53
C ILE A 244 -24.46 7.22 40.56
N ARG A 245 -24.19 8.43 41.07
CA ARG A 245 -23.79 9.57 40.23
C ARG A 245 -22.43 9.33 39.57
N ARG A 246 -21.41 8.95 40.35
CA ARG A 246 -20.06 8.62 39.83
C ARG A 246 -20.11 7.60 38.69
N LEU A 247 -20.87 6.51 38.85
CA LEU A 247 -21.07 5.48 37.84
C LEU A 247 -21.90 5.96 36.64
N THR A 248 -22.83 6.90 36.83
CA THR A 248 -23.58 7.54 35.74
C THR A 248 -22.65 8.43 34.91
N ASP A 249 -21.85 9.27 35.56
CA ASP A 249 -20.87 10.15 34.92
C ASP A 249 -19.81 9.33 34.14
N GLU A 250 -19.34 8.22 34.69
CA GLU A 250 -18.44 7.27 34.00
C GLU A 250 -19.10 6.58 32.80
N LEU A 251 -20.36 6.17 32.91
CA LEU A 251 -21.11 5.57 31.81
C LEU A 251 -21.38 6.59 30.68
N GLU A 252 -21.70 7.83 31.02
CA GLU A 252 -21.86 8.91 30.05
C GLU A 252 -20.54 9.25 29.35
N SER A 253 -19.42 9.30 30.09
CA SER A 253 -18.08 9.44 29.52
C SER A 253 -17.71 8.28 28.58
N ALA A 254 -18.00 7.05 28.96
CA ALA A 254 -17.80 5.86 28.10
C ALA A 254 -18.69 5.89 26.85
N HIS A 255 -19.91 6.42 26.94
CA HIS A 255 -20.79 6.62 25.79
C HIS A 255 -20.34 7.76 24.87
N LEU A 256 -19.83 8.86 25.42
CA LEU A 256 -19.29 9.98 24.64
C LEU A 256 -18.04 9.56 23.88
N THR A 257 -17.09 8.88 24.55
CA THR A 257 -15.90 8.33 23.91
C THR A 257 -16.24 7.27 22.86
N ARG A 258 -17.18 6.35 23.11
CA ARG A 258 -17.65 5.42 22.06
C ARG A 258 -18.23 6.17 20.86
N ARG A 259 -19.10 7.16 21.08
CA ARG A 259 -19.68 7.98 19.99
C ARG A 259 -18.64 8.78 19.21
N ALA A 260 -17.55 9.19 19.87
CA ALA A 260 -16.46 9.90 19.23
C ALA A 260 -15.68 9.01 18.26
N TYR A 261 -15.43 7.73 18.59
CA TYR A 261 -14.64 6.79 17.77
C TYR A 261 -15.46 5.88 16.82
N GLU A 262 -16.78 5.84 17.00
CA GLU A 262 -17.69 5.12 16.11
C GLU A 262 -17.59 5.52 14.62
N PRO A 263 -17.49 6.81 14.22
CA PRO A 263 -17.41 7.17 12.81
C PRO A 263 -16.08 6.77 12.16
N GLU A 264 -14.93 6.88 12.84
CA GLU A 264 -13.65 6.40 12.32
C GLU A 264 -13.66 4.87 12.17
N LEU A 265 -14.25 4.15 13.13
CA LEU A 265 -14.42 2.70 13.04
C LEU A 265 -15.31 2.31 11.85
N GLN A 266 -16.41 3.03 11.61
CA GLN A 266 -17.27 2.80 10.45
C GLN A 266 -16.57 3.16 9.12
N SER A 267 -15.77 4.22 9.09
CA SER A 267 -14.95 4.59 7.94
C SER A 267 -13.91 3.52 7.61
N ALA A 268 -13.16 3.04 8.61
CA ALA A 268 -12.20 1.94 8.46
C ALA A 268 -12.86 0.62 8.02
N GLN A 269 -14.08 0.33 8.51
CA GLN A 269 -14.85 -0.83 8.04
C GLN A 269 -15.24 -0.70 6.56
N GLN A 270 -15.63 0.49 6.09
CA GLN A 270 -15.93 0.75 4.68
C GLN A 270 -14.68 0.63 3.80
N GLU A 271 -13.55 1.18 4.24
CA GLU A 271 -12.25 1.05 3.57
C GLU A 271 -11.84 -0.42 3.43
N VAL A 272 -11.94 -1.22 4.50
CA VAL A 272 -11.68 -2.67 4.46
C VAL A 272 -12.59 -3.39 3.46
N VAL A 273 -13.86 -2.98 3.29
CA VAL A 273 -14.74 -3.55 2.26
C VAL A 273 -14.30 -3.14 0.86
N GLN A 274 -13.90 -1.88 0.64
CA GLN A 274 -13.39 -1.41 -0.66
C GLN A 274 -12.09 -2.13 -1.03
N LEU A 275 -11.12 -2.21 -0.12
CA LEU A 275 -9.85 -2.93 -0.32
C LEU A 275 -10.07 -4.42 -0.61
N ARG A 276 -11.05 -5.08 0.05
CA ARG A 276 -11.43 -6.46 -0.28
C ARG A 276 -11.98 -6.60 -1.71
N GLN A 277 -12.76 -5.64 -2.18
CA GLN A 277 -13.26 -5.62 -3.57
C GLN A 277 -12.11 -5.38 -4.55
N GLU A 278 -11.18 -4.47 -4.24
CA GLU A 278 -10.01 -4.16 -5.07
C GLU A 278 -9.08 -5.38 -5.21
N VAL A 279 -8.75 -6.04 -4.10
CA VAL A 279 -8.00 -7.29 -4.09
C VAL A 279 -8.69 -8.38 -4.91
N GLU A 280 -10.03 -8.46 -4.87
CA GLU A 280 -10.78 -9.44 -5.67
C GLU A 280 -10.81 -9.10 -7.18
N LYS A 281 -10.79 -7.82 -7.56
CA LYS A 281 -10.57 -7.40 -8.96
C LYS A 281 -9.15 -7.75 -9.42
N LEU A 282 -8.14 -7.42 -8.62
CA LEU A 282 -6.73 -7.70 -8.92
C LEU A 282 -6.46 -9.20 -9.07
N LYS A 283 -6.99 -10.04 -8.18
CA LYS A 283 -6.94 -11.51 -8.32
C LYS A 283 -7.55 -12.01 -9.61
N LYS A 284 -8.69 -11.44 -10.05
CA LYS A 284 -9.32 -11.82 -11.33
C LYS A 284 -8.46 -11.45 -12.52
N TYR A 285 -7.83 -10.28 -12.48
CA TYR A 285 -6.89 -9.82 -13.51
C TYR A 285 -5.62 -10.68 -13.55
N GLU A 286 -4.96 -10.89 -12.40
CA GLU A 286 -3.78 -11.75 -12.27
C GLU A 286 -4.07 -13.18 -12.77
N MET A 287 -5.21 -13.77 -12.38
CA MET A 287 -5.65 -15.07 -12.87
C MET A 287 -5.97 -15.07 -14.38
N ALA A 288 -6.32 -13.94 -14.99
CA ALA A 288 -6.51 -13.84 -16.44
C ALA A 288 -5.16 -13.77 -17.17
N GLU A 289 -4.22 -12.97 -16.69
CA GLU A 289 -2.87 -12.88 -17.26
C GLU A 289 -2.09 -14.20 -17.09
N LEU A 290 -2.20 -14.87 -15.94
CA LEU A 290 -1.62 -16.20 -15.74
C LEU A 290 -2.17 -17.25 -16.73
N ARG A 291 -3.46 -17.17 -17.10
CA ARG A 291 -4.02 -18.04 -18.16
C ARG A 291 -3.44 -17.70 -19.53
N LYS A 292 -3.41 -16.42 -19.92
CA LYS A 292 -2.80 -15.99 -21.19
C LYS A 292 -1.33 -16.43 -21.30
N ALA A 293 -0.55 -16.25 -20.23
CA ALA A 293 0.85 -16.67 -20.18
C ALA A 293 1.01 -18.19 -20.30
N LYS A 294 0.12 -18.96 -19.67
CA LYS A 294 0.08 -20.41 -19.81
C LYS A 294 -0.28 -20.83 -21.24
N ASP A 295 -1.33 -20.27 -21.83
CA ASP A 295 -1.78 -20.61 -23.19
C ASP A 295 -0.71 -20.28 -24.25
N LEU A 296 0.04 -19.19 -24.05
CA LEU A 296 1.22 -18.86 -24.87
C LEU A 296 2.36 -19.87 -24.68
N ASN A 297 2.62 -20.33 -23.46
CA ASN A 297 3.62 -21.34 -23.19
C ASN A 297 3.24 -22.71 -23.80
N ASP A 298 1.99 -23.16 -23.61
CA ASP A 298 1.45 -24.39 -24.22
C ASP A 298 1.53 -24.35 -25.76
N ARG A 299 1.34 -23.17 -26.38
CA ARG A 299 1.54 -22.93 -27.81
C ARG A 299 3.02 -23.02 -28.23
N LEU A 300 3.93 -22.41 -27.48
CA LEU A 300 5.37 -22.50 -27.74
C LEU A 300 5.86 -23.95 -27.59
N ASP A 301 5.36 -24.71 -26.61
CA ASP A 301 5.68 -26.12 -26.44
C ASP A 301 5.16 -27.02 -27.58
N LEU A 302 4.04 -26.66 -28.22
CA LEU A 302 3.57 -27.30 -29.45
C LEU A 302 4.51 -26.98 -30.62
N GLU A 303 4.93 -25.73 -30.76
CA GLU A 303 5.85 -25.29 -31.82
C GLU A 303 7.25 -25.91 -31.67
N ILE A 304 7.80 -25.93 -30.46
CA ILE A 304 9.07 -26.60 -30.13
C ILE A 304 8.98 -28.10 -30.46
N ARG A 305 7.86 -28.77 -30.17
CA ARG A 305 7.66 -30.18 -30.55
C ARG A 305 7.58 -30.37 -32.06
N ALA A 306 6.88 -29.49 -32.77
CA ALA A 306 6.79 -29.52 -34.24
C ALA A 306 8.16 -29.30 -34.90
N LEU A 307 8.92 -28.29 -34.45
CA LEU A 307 10.28 -28.00 -34.92
C LEU A 307 11.23 -29.16 -34.63
N LYS A 308 11.24 -29.70 -33.40
CA LYS A 308 12.02 -30.92 -33.05
C LYS A 308 11.65 -32.11 -33.94
N SER A 309 10.38 -32.26 -34.34
CA SER A 309 9.98 -33.32 -35.28
C SER A 309 10.47 -33.04 -36.71
N ARG A 310 10.38 -31.79 -37.17
CA ARG A 310 10.85 -31.40 -38.51
C ARG A 310 12.36 -31.57 -38.64
N VAL A 311 13.13 -31.24 -37.61
CA VAL A 311 14.58 -31.48 -37.54
C VAL A 311 14.87 -32.98 -37.70
N ARG A 312 14.22 -33.86 -36.92
CA ARG A 312 14.40 -35.32 -37.06
C ARG A 312 14.07 -35.83 -38.47
N SER A 313 13.04 -35.30 -39.13
CA SER A 313 12.73 -35.66 -40.53
C SER A 313 13.82 -35.19 -41.50
N LEU A 314 14.37 -33.99 -41.32
CA LEU A 314 15.45 -33.46 -42.14
C LEU A 314 16.78 -34.21 -41.91
N ASP A 315 17.08 -34.61 -40.68
CA ASP A 315 18.24 -35.46 -40.36
C ASP A 315 18.12 -36.85 -41.01
N ALA A 316 16.92 -37.43 -41.03
CA ALA A 316 16.65 -38.70 -41.73
C ALA A 316 16.81 -38.56 -43.25
N GLU A 317 16.27 -37.49 -43.84
CA GLU A 317 16.43 -37.15 -45.26
C GLU A 317 17.91 -36.94 -45.62
N ARG A 318 18.66 -36.16 -44.81
CA ARG A 318 20.11 -35.97 -44.96
C ARG A 318 20.86 -37.30 -44.92
N SER A 319 20.53 -38.16 -43.96
CA SER A 319 21.19 -39.47 -43.78
C SER A 319 20.92 -40.40 -44.97
N SER A 320 19.70 -40.40 -45.51
CA SER A 320 19.34 -41.16 -46.71
C SER A 320 20.06 -40.64 -47.95
N LEU A 321 20.10 -39.32 -48.17
CA LEU A 321 20.85 -38.71 -49.27
C LEU A 321 22.35 -39.01 -49.15
N GLN A 322 22.91 -38.95 -47.94
CA GLN A 322 24.31 -39.28 -47.70
C GLN A 322 24.62 -40.75 -48.02
N GLN A 323 23.71 -41.68 -47.71
CA GLN A 323 23.82 -43.09 -48.12
C GLN A 323 23.77 -43.27 -49.64
N ILE A 324 22.88 -42.54 -50.34
CA ILE A 324 22.77 -42.56 -51.81
C ILE A 324 24.06 -42.03 -52.46
N VAL A 325 24.61 -40.92 -51.94
CA VAL A 325 25.90 -40.37 -52.42
C VAL A 325 27.02 -41.39 -52.28
N VAL A 326 27.12 -42.07 -51.13
CA VAL A 326 28.13 -43.12 -50.93
C VAL A 326 27.96 -44.28 -51.92
N SER A 327 26.72 -44.74 -52.20
CA SER A 327 26.52 -45.79 -53.21
C SER A 327 26.88 -45.34 -54.63
N LEU A 328 26.52 -44.11 -55.02
CA LEU A 328 26.87 -43.56 -56.33
C LEU A 328 28.38 -43.37 -56.48
N GLN A 329 29.09 -43.05 -55.40
CA GLN A 329 30.54 -42.91 -55.41
C GLN A 329 31.25 -44.26 -55.62
N VAL A 330 30.77 -45.33 -54.96
CA VAL A 330 31.26 -46.70 -55.21
C VAL A 330 30.92 -47.19 -56.63
N GLU A 331 29.77 -46.80 -57.19
CA GLU A 331 29.44 -47.10 -58.59
C GLU A 331 30.33 -46.32 -59.57
N ALA A 332 30.62 -45.05 -59.31
CA ALA A 332 31.53 -44.24 -60.11
C ALA A 332 32.96 -44.83 -60.11
N GLU A 333 33.50 -45.18 -58.94
CA GLU A 333 34.82 -45.84 -58.81
C GLU A 333 34.88 -47.16 -59.59
N ARG A 334 33.80 -47.97 -59.58
CA ARG A 334 33.71 -49.19 -60.40
C ARG A 334 33.68 -48.89 -61.91
N MET A 335 32.96 -47.85 -62.32
CA MET A 335 32.88 -47.48 -63.73
C MET A 335 34.21 -46.91 -64.24
N GLU A 336 34.95 -46.16 -63.42
CA GLU A 336 36.33 -45.73 -63.74
C GLU A 336 37.25 -46.95 -63.89
N GLN A 337 37.25 -47.89 -62.94
CA GLN A 337 38.04 -49.13 -63.03
C GLN A 337 37.69 -49.96 -64.28
N GLN A 338 36.41 -50.04 -64.66
CA GLN A 338 36.00 -50.74 -65.88
C GLN A 338 36.49 -50.00 -67.14
N VAL A 339 36.45 -48.67 -67.16
CA VAL A 339 36.98 -47.86 -68.28
C VAL A 339 38.50 -48.00 -68.40
N GLU A 340 39.25 -48.05 -67.29
CA GLU A 340 40.69 -48.31 -67.30
C GLU A 340 41.02 -49.71 -67.87
N LEU A 341 40.27 -50.74 -67.47
CA LEU A 341 40.40 -52.10 -68.01
C LEU A 341 40.07 -52.16 -69.50
N ASP A 342 38.98 -51.53 -69.94
CA ASP A 342 38.58 -51.46 -71.35
C ASP A 342 39.59 -50.67 -72.20
N GLN A 343 40.21 -49.62 -71.65
CA GLN A 343 41.29 -48.88 -72.30
C GLN A 343 42.56 -49.74 -72.43
N ALA A 344 42.95 -50.46 -71.38
CA ALA A 344 44.08 -51.38 -71.42
C ALA A 344 43.87 -52.51 -72.44
N ALA A 345 42.66 -53.08 -72.50
CA ALA A 345 42.29 -54.08 -73.50
C ALA A 345 42.39 -53.55 -74.94
N LYS A 346 41.88 -52.33 -75.19
CA LYS A 346 42.00 -51.67 -76.51
C LYS A 346 43.44 -51.32 -76.88
N MET A 347 44.28 -50.93 -75.93
CA MET A 347 45.71 -50.74 -76.19
C MET A 347 46.41 -52.04 -76.57
N ALA A 348 46.09 -53.16 -75.91
CA ALA A 348 46.61 -54.46 -76.27
C ALA A 348 46.12 -54.93 -77.66
N GLU A 349 44.85 -54.66 -78.01
CA GLU A 349 44.31 -54.94 -79.34
C GLU A 349 44.97 -54.09 -80.43
N LEU A 350 45.22 -52.80 -80.16
CA LEU A 350 45.97 -51.91 -81.05
C LEU A 350 47.42 -52.38 -81.26
N ASP A 351 48.12 -52.80 -80.21
CA ASP A 351 49.49 -53.33 -80.30
C ASP A 351 49.53 -54.65 -81.12
N ILE A 352 48.51 -55.51 -80.99
CA ILE A 352 48.34 -56.69 -81.86
C ILE A 352 48.08 -56.28 -83.31
N LEU A 353 47.18 -55.32 -83.56
CA LEU A 353 46.86 -54.84 -84.91
C LEU A 353 48.04 -54.12 -85.56
N GLN A 354 48.84 -53.38 -84.80
CA GLN A 354 50.04 -52.69 -85.28
C GLN A 354 51.12 -53.70 -85.70
N LYS A 355 51.42 -54.71 -84.88
CA LYS A 355 52.28 -55.84 -85.25
C LYS A 355 51.79 -56.57 -86.50
N LYS A 356 50.46 -56.68 -86.66
CA LYS A 356 49.84 -57.29 -87.85
C LYS A 356 49.93 -56.39 -89.08
N SER A 357 49.86 -55.06 -88.90
CA SER A 357 50.10 -54.06 -89.95
C SER A 357 51.54 -54.10 -90.42
N GLU A 358 52.52 -54.16 -89.51
CA GLU A 358 53.94 -54.30 -89.83
C GLU A 358 54.23 -55.62 -90.59
N GLN A 359 53.57 -56.72 -90.22
CA GLN A 359 53.62 -57.98 -90.99
C GLN A 359 52.99 -57.85 -92.39
N LEU A 360 51.85 -57.18 -92.52
CA LEU A 360 51.18 -56.96 -93.80
C LEU A 360 51.98 -55.99 -94.69
N GLU A 361 52.64 -55.00 -94.13
CA GLU A 361 53.53 -54.07 -94.83
C GLU A 361 54.80 -54.80 -95.33
N GLN A 362 55.35 -55.73 -94.54
CA GLN A 362 56.41 -56.64 -94.99
C GLN A 362 55.94 -57.57 -96.13
N GLN A 363 54.71 -58.08 -96.07
CA GLN A 363 54.12 -58.86 -97.17
C GLN A 363 53.83 -58.00 -98.41
N GLN A 364 53.37 -56.76 -98.23
CA GLN A 364 53.08 -55.81 -99.30
C GLN A 364 54.36 -55.40 -100.03
N ASN A 365 55.46 -55.15 -99.30
CA ASN A 365 56.79 -54.91 -99.87
C ASN A 365 57.28 -56.09 -100.72
N HIS A 366 56.94 -57.34 -100.34
CA HIS A 366 57.20 -58.52 -101.17
C HIS A 366 56.27 -58.63 -102.40
N LEU A 367 55.00 -58.19 -102.33
CA LEU A 367 54.10 -58.18 -103.49
C LEU A 367 54.36 -57.03 -104.48
N THR A 368 54.88 -55.88 -104.03
CA THR A 368 55.23 -54.75 -104.92
C THR A 368 56.37 -55.06 -105.89
N ALA A 369 57.11 -56.15 -105.69
CA ALA A 369 58.08 -56.67 -106.66
C ALA A 369 57.45 -57.57 -107.75
N ALA A 370 56.17 -57.95 -107.63
CA ALA A 370 55.56 -59.03 -108.42
C ALA A 370 54.41 -58.61 -109.37
N LEU A 371 53.95 -57.35 -109.31
CA LEU A 371 52.75 -56.90 -110.04
C LEU A 371 52.96 -55.65 -110.92
N GLN A 372 53.89 -55.75 -111.88
CA GLN A 372 53.85 -54.99 -113.14
C GLN A 372 53.38 -55.90 -114.29
N ALA A 373 52.14 -56.40 -114.22
CA ALA A 373 51.49 -57.13 -115.32
C ALA A 373 49.95 -57.04 -115.28
N ASN A 374 49.36 -56.56 -116.38
CA ASN A 374 47.98 -56.75 -116.87
C ASN A 374 46.77 -56.09 -116.15
N GLN A 375 46.38 -54.93 -116.69
CA GLN A 375 45.07 -54.61 -117.33
C GLN A 375 43.70 -55.07 -116.75
N GLU A 376 42.87 -54.03 -116.54
CA GLU A 376 41.51 -53.81 -117.12
C GLU A 376 40.20 -54.22 -116.41
N CYS A 377 39.33 -53.19 -116.27
CA CYS A 377 37.85 -53.20 -116.24
C CYS A 377 37.17 -53.87 -115.00
N HIS A 378 35.90 -53.61 -114.65
CA HIS A 378 34.76 -53.01 -115.36
C HIS A 378 33.92 -52.07 -114.45
N MET A 379 33.02 -51.31 -115.09
CA MET A 379 31.90 -50.60 -114.44
C MET A 379 30.83 -51.58 -113.94
N GLU A 380 30.20 -51.31 -112.79
CA GLU A 380 28.92 -51.93 -112.43
C GLU A 380 27.95 -50.92 -111.78
N GLU A 381 26.74 -50.88 -112.33
CA GLU A 381 25.64 -50.00 -111.96
C GLU A 381 24.70 -50.69 -110.95
N TYR A 382 23.67 -49.99 -110.47
CA TYR A 382 22.43 -50.60 -109.93
C TYR A 382 22.37 -51.04 -108.44
N SER A 383 22.25 -50.07 -107.51
CA SER A 383 21.59 -50.31 -106.20
C SER A 383 20.83 -49.14 -105.55
N ALA A 384 20.82 -47.95 -106.17
CA ALA A 384 20.33 -46.69 -105.57
C ALA A 384 18.81 -46.61 -105.26
N VAL A 385 18.01 -47.62 -105.62
CA VAL A 385 16.54 -47.64 -105.42
C VAL A 385 16.13 -48.37 -104.13
N LYS A 386 17.01 -49.19 -103.54
CA LYS A 386 16.70 -49.89 -102.28
C LYS A 386 17.10 -49.08 -101.04
N THR A 387 18.15 -48.27 -101.15
CA THR A 387 18.62 -47.33 -100.12
C THR A 387 17.68 -46.14 -99.91
N THR A 388 17.04 -45.62 -100.96
CA THR A 388 16.07 -44.51 -100.86
C THR A 388 14.77 -44.93 -100.16
N SER A 389 14.24 -46.11 -100.45
CA SER A 389 13.02 -46.63 -99.80
C SER A 389 13.24 -46.91 -98.29
N LEU A 390 14.39 -47.50 -97.92
CA LEU A 390 14.77 -47.69 -96.51
C LEU A 390 15.02 -46.35 -95.78
N SER A 391 15.66 -45.38 -96.45
CA SER A 391 15.87 -44.04 -95.91
C SER A 391 14.55 -43.29 -95.68
N GLN A 392 13.59 -43.40 -96.62
CA GLN A 392 12.28 -42.77 -96.52
C GLN A 392 11.44 -43.37 -95.38
N HIS A 393 11.41 -44.70 -95.24
CA HIS A 393 10.74 -45.34 -94.09
C HIS A 393 11.43 -44.96 -92.76
N GLY A 394 12.76 -44.89 -92.70
CA GLY A 394 13.50 -44.41 -91.53
C GLY A 394 13.12 -42.98 -91.14
N CYS A 395 13.01 -42.07 -92.12
CA CYS A 395 12.56 -40.70 -91.90
C CYS A 395 11.11 -40.61 -91.39
N GLU A 396 10.22 -41.51 -91.82
CA GLU A 396 8.84 -41.55 -91.32
C GLU A 396 8.72 -42.10 -89.91
N THR A 397 9.53 -43.12 -89.55
CA THR A 397 9.60 -43.63 -88.18
C THR A 397 10.16 -42.56 -87.24
N LEU A 398 11.27 -41.90 -87.61
CA LEU A 398 11.87 -40.81 -86.85
C LEU A 398 10.89 -39.63 -86.64
N LYS A 399 10.08 -39.29 -87.66
CA LYS A 399 9.01 -38.27 -87.53
C LYS A 399 7.93 -38.69 -86.53
N LYS A 400 7.58 -39.97 -86.42
CA LYS A 400 6.62 -40.47 -85.42
C LYS A 400 7.22 -40.38 -84.02
N GLU A 401 8.47 -40.79 -83.85
CA GLU A 401 9.22 -40.66 -82.59
C GLU A 401 9.34 -39.20 -82.13
N PHE A 402 9.64 -38.26 -83.04
CA PHE A 402 9.59 -36.82 -82.74
C PHE A 402 8.19 -36.34 -82.35
N CYS A 403 7.13 -36.79 -83.03
CA CYS A 403 5.75 -36.46 -82.65
C CYS A 403 5.36 -37.04 -81.27
N GLU A 404 5.86 -38.21 -80.91
CA GLU A 404 5.57 -38.86 -79.63
C GLU A 404 6.36 -38.24 -78.47
N THR A 405 7.64 -37.95 -78.67
CA THR A 405 8.47 -37.20 -77.70
C THR A 405 7.91 -35.80 -77.46
N LEU A 406 7.48 -35.07 -78.49
CA LEU A 406 6.78 -33.78 -78.33
C LEU A 406 5.48 -33.91 -77.51
N LYS A 407 4.64 -34.92 -77.77
CA LYS A 407 3.43 -35.19 -76.96
C LYS A 407 3.77 -35.52 -75.50
N CYS A 408 4.88 -36.19 -75.24
CA CYS A 408 5.35 -36.44 -73.87
C CYS A 408 5.84 -35.15 -73.20
N LEU A 409 6.59 -34.31 -73.90
CA LEU A 409 7.02 -33.00 -73.40
C LEU A 409 5.84 -32.07 -73.08
N ASP A 410 4.83 -31.99 -73.94
CA ASP A 410 3.63 -31.17 -73.66
C ASP A 410 2.84 -31.68 -72.44
N LYS A 411 2.78 -33.00 -72.21
CA LYS A 411 2.18 -33.57 -70.99
C LYS A 411 2.94 -33.16 -69.74
N GLU A 412 4.28 -33.25 -69.72
CA GLU A 412 5.08 -32.81 -68.58
C GLU A 412 5.00 -31.30 -68.36
N ARG A 413 5.01 -30.50 -69.44
CA ARG A 413 4.83 -29.05 -69.38
C ARG A 413 3.46 -28.69 -68.78
N SER A 414 2.40 -29.40 -69.16
CA SER A 414 1.06 -29.24 -68.58
C SER A 414 1.00 -29.61 -67.09
N LYS A 415 1.62 -30.73 -66.68
CA LYS A 415 1.74 -31.10 -65.25
C LYS A 415 2.48 -30.03 -64.45
N TYR A 416 3.60 -29.51 -64.96
CA TYR A 416 4.35 -28.43 -64.33
C TYR A 416 3.51 -27.16 -64.17
N HIS A 417 2.80 -26.73 -65.23
CA HIS A 417 1.89 -25.58 -65.14
C HIS A 417 0.76 -25.80 -64.13
N ASN A 418 0.17 -27.00 -64.07
CA ASN A 418 -0.87 -27.34 -63.10
C ASN A 418 -0.34 -27.29 -61.64
N MET A 419 0.85 -27.82 -61.41
CA MET A 419 1.50 -27.77 -60.08
C MET A 419 1.84 -26.33 -59.69
N LYS A 420 2.41 -25.53 -60.61
CA LYS A 420 2.72 -24.11 -60.41
C LYS A 420 1.47 -23.29 -60.10
N ALA A 421 0.35 -23.56 -60.78
CA ALA A 421 -0.94 -22.92 -60.49
C ALA A 421 -1.46 -23.26 -59.08
N LYS A 422 -1.44 -24.55 -58.71
CA LYS A 422 -1.80 -24.99 -57.34
C LYS A 422 -0.90 -24.39 -56.26
N GLN A 423 0.39 -24.23 -56.53
CA GLN A 423 1.32 -23.60 -55.59
C GLN A 423 1.02 -22.10 -55.43
N LYS A 424 0.73 -21.39 -56.54
CA LYS A 424 0.29 -19.99 -56.51
C LYS A 424 -1.01 -19.83 -55.72
N GLU A 425 -1.98 -20.71 -55.92
CA GLU A 425 -3.25 -20.70 -55.20
C GLU A 425 -3.07 -20.93 -53.69
N LYS A 426 -2.26 -21.92 -53.29
CA LYS A 426 -1.91 -22.15 -51.87
C LYS A 426 -1.27 -20.91 -51.23
N LEU A 427 -0.40 -20.22 -51.96
CA LEU A 427 0.27 -19.00 -51.49
C LEU A 427 -0.70 -17.83 -51.35
N LEU A 428 -1.65 -17.67 -52.29
CA LEU A 428 -2.72 -16.67 -52.18
C LEU A 428 -3.62 -16.93 -50.96
N ARG A 429 -4.10 -18.18 -50.77
CA ARG A 429 -4.91 -18.55 -49.59
C ARG A 429 -4.16 -18.37 -48.26
N ALA A 430 -2.84 -18.57 -48.26
CA ALA A 430 -2.00 -18.28 -47.10
C ALA A 430 -1.93 -16.77 -46.84
N LYS A 431 -1.69 -15.97 -47.89
CA LYS A 431 -1.68 -14.50 -47.81
C LYS A 431 -3.01 -13.96 -47.29
N GLU A 432 -4.14 -14.36 -47.85
CA GLU A 432 -5.49 -13.93 -47.43
C GLU A 432 -5.73 -14.16 -45.93
N LYS A 433 -5.24 -15.28 -45.37
CA LYS A 433 -5.32 -15.56 -43.93
C LYS A 433 -4.42 -14.64 -43.10
N TYR A 434 -3.20 -14.35 -43.56
CA TYR A 434 -2.31 -13.41 -42.90
C TYR A 434 -2.85 -11.98 -42.96
N ASP A 435 -3.40 -11.56 -44.10
CA ASP A 435 -4.02 -10.24 -44.29
C ASP A 435 -5.24 -10.10 -43.33
N TYR A 436 -6.14 -11.09 -43.28
CA TYR A 436 -7.27 -11.12 -42.34
C TYR A 436 -6.81 -11.05 -40.87
N GLU A 437 -5.89 -11.92 -40.47
CA GLU A 437 -5.38 -11.97 -39.09
C GLU A 437 -4.66 -10.66 -38.69
N THR A 438 -3.97 -10.01 -39.62
CA THR A 438 -3.32 -8.71 -39.40
C THR A 438 -4.38 -7.62 -39.19
N THR A 439 -5.36 -7.50 -40.09
CA THR A 439 -6.44 -6.51 -39.93
C THR A 439 -7.26 -6.73 -38.65
N TRP A 440 -7.48 -7.99 -38.24
CA TRP A 440 -8.15 -8.30 -36.97
C TRP A 440 -7.33 -7.82 -35.76
N ARG A 441 -6.01 -8.05 -35.75
CA ARG A 441 -5.13 -7.52 -34.70
C ARG A 441 -5.07 -6.01 -34.69
N ASP A 442 -4.99 -5.36 -35.86
CA ASP A 442 -4.96 -3.91 -35.97
C ASP A 442 -6.24 -3.27 -35.38
N GLU A 443 -7.42 -3.83 -35.65
CA GLU A 443 -8.66 -3.34 -35.04
C GLU A 443 -8.75 -3.64 -33.53
N GLN A 444 -8.22 -4.78 -33.08
CA GLN A 444 -8.15 -5.10 -31.65
C GLN A 444 -7.19 -4.15 -30.90
N ILE A 445 -6.03 -3.84 -31.48
CA ILE A 445 -5.08 -2.84 -30.96
C ILE A 445 -5.77 -1.49 -30.87
N LYS A 446 -6.42 -1.01 -31.94
CA LYS A 446 -7.18 0.25 -31.90
C LYS A 446 -8.29 0.25 -30.85
N SER A 447 -8.94 -0.88 -30.56
CA SER A 447 -9.94 -0.96 -29.48
C SER A 447 -9.27 -0.75 -28.11
N LEU A 448 -8.18 -1.47 -27.86
CA LEU A 448 -7.43 -1.35 -26.60
C LEU A 448 -6.82 0.04 -26.44
N GLU A 449 -6.34 0.68 -27.50
CA GLU A 449 -5.87 2.07 -27.49
C GLU A 449 -6.98 3.07 -27.11
N ARG A 450 -8.20 2.88 -27.63
CA ARG A 450 -9.37 3.69 -27.24
C ARG A 450 -9.73 3.47 -25.78
N GLU A 451 -9.74 2.22 -25.31
CA GLU A 451 -10.03 1.87 -23.91
C GLU A 451 -8.98 2.44 -22.95
N MET A 452 -7.68 2.29 -23.25
CA MET A 452 -6.59 2.92 -22.49
C MET A 452 -6.72 4.44 -22.47
N SER A 453 -7.06 5.07 -23.60
CA SER A 453 -7.27 6.51 -23.68
C SER A 453 -8.42 6.96 -22.76
N LEU A 454 -9.55 6.25 -22.76
CA LEU A 454 -10.69 6.54 -21.89
C LEU A 454 -10.34 6.38 -20.40
N CYS A 455 -9.64 5.29 -20.04
CA CYS A 455 -9.17 5.07 -18.68
C CYS A 455 -8.22 6.18 -18.21
N SER A 456 -7.25 6.57 -19.06
CA SER A 456 -6.32 7.68 -18.77
C SER A 456 -7.06 9.01 -18.57
N HIS A 457 -8.05 9.33 -19.41
CA HIS A 457 -8.86 10.54 -19.25
C HIS A 457 -9.72 10.52 -17.97
N SER A 458 -10.22 9.35 -17.58
CA SER A 458 -10.98 9.17 -16.33
C SER A 458 -10.09 9.36 -15.10
N LEU A 459 -8.90 8.77 -15.08
CA LEU A 459 -7.92 8.95 -14.00
C LEU A 459 -7.49 10.41 -13.89
N ALA A 460 -7.07 11.02 -15.01
CA ALA A 460 -6.69 12.44 -15.04
C ALA A 460 -7.83 13.38 -14.63
N LYS A 461 -9.10 12.97 -14.77
CA LYS A 461 -10.26 13.72 -14.24
C LYS A 461 -10.37 13.56 -12.72
N GLN A 462 -10.28 12.33 -12.22
CA GLN A 462 -10.33 12.04 -10.77
C GLN A 462 -9.18 12.71 -10.01
N GLU A 463 -7.97 12.77 -10.58
CA GLU A 463 -6.83 13.50 -10.02
C GLU A 463 -7.12 15.01 -9.90
N ARG A 464 -7.70 15.62 -10.95
CA ARG A 464 -8.10 17.05 -10.92
C ARG A 464 -9.19 17.32 -9.90
N GLU A 465 -10.16 16.42 -9.75
CA GLU A 465 -11.21 16.52 -8.73
C GLU A 465 -10.61 16.41 -7.32
N LEU A 466 -9.70 15.46 -7.08
CA LEU A 466 -9.00 15.31 -5.80
C LEU A 466 -8.17 16.55 -5.43
N VAL A 467 -7.38 17.09 -6.37
CA VAL A 467 -6.62 18.33 -6.17
C VAL A 467 -7.55 19.49 -5.84
N THR A 468 -8.70 19.59 -6.50
CA THR A 468 -9.71 20.64 -6.22
C THR A 468 -10.25 20.51 -4.79
N CYS A 469 -10.67 19.30 -4.38
CA CYS A 469 -11.13 19.03 -3.01
C CYS A 469 -10.06 19.36 -1.96
N MET A 470 -8.79 19.02 -2.21
CA MET A 470 -7.68 19.36 -1.32
C MET A 470 -7.44 20.87 -1.24
N MET A 471 -7.60 21.62 -2.33
CA MET A 471 -7.50 23.08 -2.32
C MET A 471 -8.65 23.72 -1.52
N GLU A 472 -9.88 23.26 -1.70
CA GLU A 472 -11.04 23.74 -0.95
C GLU A 472 -10.89 23.48 0.56
N GLU A 473 -10.43 22.29 0.96
CA GLU A 473 -10.23 21.97 2.37
C GLU A 473 -9.06 22.78 2.99
N ASN A 474 -7.98 23.00 2.24
CA ASN A 474 -6.90 23.88 2.67
C ASN A 474 -7.38 25.33 2.87
N GLU A 475 -8.24 25.87 2.00
CA GLU A 475 -8.81 27.21 2.24
C GLU A 475 -9.76 27.26 3.44
N LYS A 476 -10.54 26.21 3.71
CA LYS A 476 -11.32 26.12 4.95
C LYS A 476 -10.40 26.14 6.17
N LEU A 477 -9.36 25.30 6.21
CA LEU A 477 -8.39 25.25 7.30
C LEU A 477 -7.63 26.57 7.47
N LEU A 478 -7.28 27.26 6.38
CA LEU A 478 -6.68 28.60 6.42
C LEU A 478 -7.68 29.64 6.94
N SER A 479 -8.95 29.58 6.56
CA SER A 479 -10.00 30.48 7.08
C SER A 479 -10.24 30.28 8.58
N GLU A 480 -10.25 29.03 9.04
CA GLU A 480 -10.41 28.69 10.45
C GLU A 480 -9.18 29.08 11.27
N ARG A 481 -7.97 28.87 10.74
CA ARG A 481 -6.73 29.36 11.35
C ARG A 481 -6.73 30.89 11.49
N ARG A 482 -7.20 31.62 10.47
CA ARG A 482 -7.36 33.09 10.53
C ARG A 482 -8.36 33.47 11.63
N ARG A 483 -9.52 32.80 11.71
CA ARG A 483 -10.55 33.03 12.74
C ARG A 483 -10.03 32.78 14.16
N LEU A 484 -9.33 31.67 14.40
CA LEU A 484 -8.78 31.31 15.71
C LEU A 484 -7.66 32.26 16.17
N LEU A 485 -6.86 32.79 15.24
CA LEU A 485 -5.85 33.80 15.55
C LEU A 485 -6.49 35.14 15.97
N GLU A 486 -7.59 35.54 15.31
CA GLU A 486 -8.34 36.74 15.71
C GLU A 486 -8.91 36.59 17.13
N GLN A 487 -9.56 35.46 17.42
CA GLN A 487 -10.10 35.16 18.76
C GLN A 487 -9.00 35.14 19.84
N LEU A 488 -7.81 34.64 19.53
CA LEU A 488 -6.68 34.65 20.46
C LEU A 488 -6.17 36.07 20.74
N ASN A 489 -6.16 36.95 19.74
CA ASN A 489 -5.79 38.36 19.90
C ASN A 489 -6.84 39.13 20.72
N GLU A 490 -8.13 38.90 20.46
CA GLU A 490 -9.24 39.47 21.24
C GLU A 490 -9.14 39.07 22.72
N GLU A 491 -8.94 37.78 23.02
CA GLU A 491 -8.80 37.30 24.40
C GLU A 491 -7.53 37.81 25.10
N GLN A 492 -6.41 37.93 24.37
CA GLN A 492 -5.20 38.54 24.91
C GLN A 492 -5.41 40.03 25.24
N HIS A 493 -6.15 40.77 24.40
CA HIS A 493 -6.51 42.16 24.68
C HIS A 493 -7.46 42.28 25.89
N ASN A 494 -8.51 41.45 25.95
CA ASN A 494 -9.44 41.36 27.08
C ASN A 494 -8.71 41.08 28.40
N LYS A 495 -7.71 40.18 28.37
CA LYS A 495 -6.86 39.86 29.52
C LYS A 495 -5.98 41.03 29.94
N GLU A 496 -5.36 41.73 29.00
CA GLU A 496 -4.57 42.94 29.28
C GLU A 496 -5.42 44.05 29.90
N ASP A 497 -6.63 44.26 29.39
CA ASP A 497 -7.58 45.23 29.96
C ASP A 497 -8.08 44.83 31.35
N SER A 498 -8.37 43.54 31.57
CA SER A 498 -8.67 43.01 32.90
C SER A 498 -7.51 43.24 33.89
N ILE A 499 -6.26 43.03 33.46
CA ILE A 499 -5.06 43.32 34.26
C ILE A 499 -4.93 44.83 34.53
N ARG A 500 -5.20 45.70 33.55
CA ARG A 500 -5.21 47.17 33.72
C ARG A 500 -6.26 47.60 34.75
N ILE A 501 -7.48 47.08 34.65
CA ILE A 501 -8.59 47.36 35.58
C ILE A 501 -8.26 46.84 36.99
N ALA A 502 -7.73 45.63 37.13
CA ALA A 502 -7.31 45.06 38.41
C ALA A 502 -6.15 45.84 39.06
N SER A 503 -5.23 46.35 38.25
CA SER A 503 -4.13 47.21 38.73
C SER A 503 -4.65 48.56 39.21
N LEU A 504 -5.62 49.16 38.50
CA LEU A 504 -6.28 50.40 38.91
C LEU A 504 -7.08 50.23 40.20
N SER A 505 -7.85 49.13 40.34
CA SER A 505 -8.64 48.85 41.53
C SER A 505 -7.73 48.58 42.74
N LYS A 506 -6.63 47.86 42.56
CA LYS A 506 -5.60 47.70 43.60
C LYS A 506 -5.06 49.04 44.08
N CYS A 507 -4.62 49.93 43.18
CA CYS A 507 -4.14 51.27 43.55
C CYS A 507 -5.20 52.08 44.32
N ARG A 508 -6.49 51.92 44.00
CA ARG A 508 -7.59 52.55 44.74
C ARG A 508 -7.75 51.97 46.15
N VAL A 509 -7.64 50.65 46.30
CA VAL A 509 -7.68 49.98 47.62
C VAL A 509 -6.49 50.40 48.47
N ASP A 510 -5.26 50.37 47.94
CA ASP A 510 -4.04 50.79 48.64
C ASP A 510 -4.15 52.24 49.16
N PHE A 511 -4.76 53.14 48.37
CA PHE A 511 -5.05 54.52 48.80
C PHE A 511 -6.08 54.59 49.94
N LEU A 512 -7.21 53.88 49.81
CA LEU A 512 -8.26 53.86 50.83
C LEU A 512 -7.78 53.21 52.14
N GLU A 513 -6.93 52.19 52.06
CA GLU A 513 -6.27 51.62 53.24
C GLU A 513 -5.35 52.64 53.92
N MET A 514 -4.56 53.41 53.15
CA MET A 514 -3.68 54.44 53.71
C MET A 514 -4.48 55.53 54.44
N GLU A 515 -5.59 55.97 53.85
CA GLU A 515 -6.51 56.93 54.47
C GLU A 515 -7.19 56.36 55.72
N ASN A 516 -7.70 55.13 55.67
CA ASN A 516 -8.26 54.44 56.83
C ASN A 516 -7.25 54.25 57.97
N ARG A 517 -5.99 53.91 57.66
CA ARG A 517 -4.90 53.85 58.67
C ARG A 517 -4.64 55.22 59.29
N LYS A 518 -4.66 56.30 58.50
CA LYS A 518 -4.50 57.68 58.99
C LYS A 518 -5.65 58.11 59.90
N LEU A 519 -6.89 57.79 59.54
CA LEU A 519 -8.08 58.03 60.36
C LEU A 519 -8.06 57.20 61.64
N GLY A 520 -7.71 55.91 61.57
CA GLY A 520 -7.54 55.03 62.73
C GLY A 520 -6.50 55.55 63.71
N ASN A 521 -5.33 56.00 63.23
CA ASN A 521 -4.31 56.64 64.05
C ASN A 521 -4.81 57.93 64.72
N LYS A 522 -5.65 58.72 64.02
CA LYS A 522 -6.27 59.92 64.60
C LYS A 522 -7.30 59.56 65.69
N ILE A 523 -8.11 58.53 65.48
CA ILE A 523 -9.05 58.00 66.48
C ILE A 523 -8.27 57.54 67.72
N LEU A 524 -7.25 56.69 67.57
CA LEU A 524 -6.40 56.23 68.68
C LEU A 524 -5.78 57.40 69.47
N HIS A 525 -5.30 58.44 68.78
CA HIS A 525 -4.79 59.63 69.44
C HIS A 525 -5.86 60.38 70.24
N MET A 526 -7.08 60.53 69.71
CA MET A 526 -8.20 61.16 70.43
C MET A 526 -8.67 60.29 71.61
N SER A 527 -8.78 58.97 71.45
CA SER A 527 -9.07 58.03 72.54
C SER A 527 -8.02 58.09 73.65
N ASN A 528 -6.73 58.21 73.30
CA ASN A 528 -5.67 58.39 74.29
C ASN A 528 -5.78 59.74 75.03
N GLN A 529 -6.18 60.83 74.36
CA GLN A 529 -6.49 62.10 75.03
C GLN A 529 -7.69 61.97 75.98
N ILE A 530 -8.77 61.33 75.53
CA ILE A 530 -9.95 61.05 76.36
C ILE A 530 -9.55 60.26 77.61
N ALA A 531 -8.79 59.16 77.46
CA ALA A 531 -8.30 58.37 78.58
C ALA A 531 -7.34 59.12 79.53
N VAL A 532 -6.64 60.17 79.08
CA VAL A 532 -5.90 61.09 79.96
C VAL A 532 -6.85 62.00 80.72
N LEU A 533 -7.84 62.58 80.04
CA LEU A 533 -8.85 63.45 80.64
C LEU A 533 -9.70 62.73 81.68
N GLU A 534 -10.16 61.51 81.38
CA GLU A 534 -10.87 60.63 82.32
C GLU A 534 -10.06 60.36 83.58
N ARG A 535 -8.76 60.02 83.44
CA ARG A 535 -7.86 59.86 84.61
C ARG A 535 -7.69 61.15 85.40
N SER A 536 -7.61 62.31 84.73
CA SER A 536 -7.52 63.60 85.41
C SER A 536 -8.82 63.96 86.15
N LEU A 537 -9.98 63.63 85.58
CA LEU A 537 -11.29 63.79 86.20
C LEU A 537 -11.41 62.88 87.44
N GLN A 538 -11.01 61.62 87.32
CA GLN A 538 -10.99 60.65 88.43
C GLN A 538 -10.08 61.12 89.57
N ASN A 539 -8.94 61.74 89.24
CA ASN A 539 -8.01 62.32 90.23
C ASN A 539 -8.58 63.57 90.90
N LEU A 540 -9.30 64.43 90.18
CA LEU A 540 -10.00 65.58 90.78
C LEU A 540 -11.15 65.13 91.68
N GLN A 541 -11.88 64.09 91.29
CA GLN A 541 -12.93 63.48 92.11
C GLN A 541 -12.37 62.84 93.38
N SER A 542 -11.22 62.16 93.31
CA SER A 542 -10.56 61.61 94.50
C SER A 542 -9.94 62.68 95.40
N GLN A 543 -9.42 63.78 94.84
CA GLN A 543 -9.01 64.96 95.60
C GLN A 543 -10.20 65.62 96.31
N HIS A 544 -11.33 65.83 95.63
CA HIS A 544 -12.56 66.32 96.27
C HIS A 544 -13.05 65.40 97.40
N PHE A 545 -12.97 64.08 97.21
CA PHE A 545 -13.32 63.09 98.25
C PHE A 545 -12.35 63.14 99.45
N ALA A 546 -11.06 63.38 99.21
CA ALA A 546 -10.04 63.55 100.24
C ALA A 546 -10.17 64.89 100.99
N GLU A 547 -10.52 65.98 100.31
CA GLU A 547 -10.77 67.29 100.91
C GLU A 547 -12.01 67.28 101.82
N GLU A 548 -13.08 66.59 101.42
CA GLU A 548 -14.26 66.38 102.28
C GLU A 548 -13.90 65.56 103.53
N LEU A 549 -13.11 64.48 103.39
CA LEU A 549 -12.59 63.74 104.55
C LEU A 549 -11.72 64.63 105.46
N HIS A 550 -10.91 65.52 104.91
CA HIS A 550 -10.10 66.45 105.71
C HIS A 550 -10.94 67.50 106.46
N LYS A 551 -12.02 68.00 105.86
CA LYS A 551 -13.00 68.88 106.55
C LYS A 551 -13.72 68.15 107.68
N MET A 552 -14.09 66.88 107.47
CA MET A 552 -14.75 66.06 108.51
C MET A 552 -13.81 65.67 109.66
N SER A 553 -12.49 65.68 109.46
CA SER A 553 -11.53 65.27 110.49
C SER A 553 -11.31 66.28 111.63
N ASN A 554 -11.82 67.52 111.53
CA ASN A 554 -11.57 68.60 112.50
C ASN A 554 -12.78 68.99 113.38
N ARG A 555 -13.85 68.18 113.39
CA ARG A 555 -14.92 68.23 114.41
C ARG A 555 -15.05 66.88 115.11
N LEU A 556 -14.49 66.81 116.31
CA LEU A 556 -14.49 65.60 117.14
C LEU A 556 -15.91 65.13 117.49
N GLN A 557 -16.12 63.82 117.24
CA GLN A 557 -16.70 62.83 118.17
C GLN A 557 -17.97 63.21 118.97
N ILE A 558 -19.06 62.46 118.77
CA ILE A 558 -19.48 61.31 119.61
C ILE A 558 -20.89 60.90 119.12
N PHE A 559 -21.01 59.70 118.52
CA PHE A 559 -21.96 58.65 118.94
C PHE A 559 -21.89 57.45 118.00
N ALA A 560 -21.81 56.26 118.59
CA ALA A 560 -21.93 54.94 117.95
C ALA A 560 -22.29 53.92 119.08
N PRO A 561 -22.74 52.67 118.79
CA PRO A 561 -22.89 52.05 117.47
C PRO A 561 -24.15 51.14 117.27
N LEU A 562 -24.24 50.53 116.07
CA LEU A 562 -24.90 49.22 115.73
C LEU A 562 -26.46 49.11 115.72
N PRO A 563 -27.06 48.07 115.10
CA PRO A 563 -26.59 47.22 113.97
C PRO A 563 -27.61 47.00 112.82
N VAL A 564 -27.08 46.75 111.61
CA VAL A 564 -27.48 45.74 110.59
C VAL A 564 -28.98 45.50 110.30
N HIS A 565 -29.39 45.64 109.02
CA HIS A 565 -30.00 44.52 108.28
C HIS A 565 -29.77 44.57 106.76
N THR A 566 -29.44 43.39 106.24
CA THR A 566 -29.20 42.98 104.85
C THR A 566 -30.41 43.16 103.91
N SER A 567 -30.16 43.54 102.65
CA SER A 567 -31.06 43.18 101.53
C SER A 567 -30.32 43.01 100.18
N SER A 568 -29.82 41.81 99.94
CA SER A 568 -29.83 41.20 98.59
C SER A 568 -31.23 40.58 98.36
N PHE A 569 -31.78 40.36 97.17
CA PHE A 569 -31.28 40.22 95.81
C PHE A 569 -32.36 40.73 94.82
N SER A 570 -31.95 41.20 93.64
CA SER A 570 -32.50 40.64 92.39
C SER A 570 -31.46 40.76 91.27
N LYS A 571 -31.41 39.74 90.42
CA LYS A 571 -30.32 39.47 89.49
C LYS A 571 -30.89 39.53 88.07
N VAL A 572 -30.61 40.59 87.33
CA VAL A 572 -30.78 40.61 85.88
C VAL A 572 -29.38 40.48 85.28
N ALA A 573 -29.14 39.37 84.59
CA ALA A 573 -27.89 39.11 83.89
C ALA A 573 -27.77 40.04 82.66
N PRO A 574 -26.55 40.39 82.22
CA PRO A 574 -26.35 41.34 81.14
C PRO A 574 -26.71 40.70 79.79
N SER A 575 -27.46 41.43 78.96
CA SER A 575 -27.52 41.14 77.52
C SER A 575 -26.39 41.89 76.83
N GLU A 576 -25.46 41.12 76.27
CA GLU A 576 -24.39 41.59 75.40
C GLU A 576 -25.00 42.26 74.17
N THR A 577 -24.57 43.49 73.85
CA THR A 577 -24.84 44.11 72.54
C THR A 577 -23.66 43.82 71.62
N LEU A 578 -23.70 42.61 71.07
CA LEU A 578 -22.82 42.16 70.00
C LEU A 578 -23.71 41.73 68.84
N ASP A 579 -24.18 42.70 68.06
CA ASP A 579 -24.80 42.42 66.77
C ASP A 579 -24.02 43.15 65.69
N GLY A 580 -23.32 42.34 64.89
CA GLY A 580 -22.59 42.79 63.73
C GLY A 580 -23.43 42.56 62.47
N THR A 581 -23.09 43.31 61.44
CA THR A 581 -23.44 43.08 60.04
C THR A 581 -24.87 43.37 59.57
N HIS A 582 -24.93 44.33 58.64
CA HIS A 582 -25.89 44.49 57.54
C HIS A 582 -27.33 44.88 57.88
N ASN A 583 -27.67 46.12 57.53
CA ASN A 583 -28.99 46.42 57.01
C ASN A 583 -28.91 47.28 55.75
N SER A 584 -29.04 46.64 54.59
CA SER A 584 -29.00 47.25 53.26
C SER A 584 -30.42 47.51 52.75
N HIS A 585 -31.02 48.65 53.12
CA HIS A 585 -32.27 49.11 52.51
C HIS A 585 -32.27 50.60 52.18
N THR A 586 -31.80 50.91 50.97
CA THR A 586 -32.12 52.16 50.26
C THR A 586 -33.39 51.99 49.43
N LYS A 587 -34.44 52.70 49.83
CA LYS A 587 -35.55 53.17 48.99
C LYS A 587 -35.75 54.65 49.37
N GLN A 588 -36.11 55.59 48.51
CA GLN A 588 -36.20 55.68 47.04
C GLN A 588 -36.35 57.20 46.74
N THR A 589 -36.47 57.60 45.47
CA THR A 589 -36.81 58.94 44.96
C THR A 589 -35.65 59.93 44.87
N ASP A 590 -35.50 60.75 43.82
CA ASP A 590 -35.94 60.64 42.40
C ASP A 590 -35.23 61.78 41.61
N VAL A 591 -35.46 61.86 40.30
CA VAL A 591 -35.16 63.03 39.42
C VAL A 591 -33.66 63.27 39.14
N THR A 592 -33.08 63.34 37.93
CA THR A 592 -33.39 63.08 36.50
C THR A 592 -32.01 63.10 35.76
N THR A 593 -31.75 62.77 34.48
CA THR A 593 -32.51 62.41 33.26
C THR A 593 -31.50 61.82 32.26
N HIS A 594 -31.85 60.81 31.45
CA HIS A 594 -31.60 60.82 29.99
C HIS A 594 -32.28 59.64 29.25
N PHE A 595 -33.01 59.98 28.17
CA PHE A 595 -33.35 59.24 26.94
C PHE A 595 -33.02 57.73 26.84
N GLN A 596 -33.99 56.82 26.59
CA GLN A 596 -34.71 56.54 25.31
C GLN A 596 -33.76 56.08 24.17
N CYS A 597 -34.05 55.09 23.31
CA CYS A 597 -35.25 54.27 23.01
C CYS A 597 -34.73 52.93 22.38
N SER A 598 -35.08 51.70 22.78
CA SER A 598 -36.35 50.94 22.67
C SER A 598 -36.86 50.60 21.26
N THR A 599 -36.79 49.32 20.88
CA THR A 599 -37.72 48.51 20.05
C THR A 599 -37.39 47.03 20.32
N SER A 600 -38.26 46.11 20.76
CA SER A 600 -39.65 45.74 20.41
C SER A 600 -39.79 44.90 19.14
N GLY A 601 -40.50 43.76 19.24
CA GLY A 601 -40.76 42.78 18.17
C GLY A 601 -40.32 41.36 18.59
N ALA A 602 -41.14 40.46 19.13
CA ALA A 602 -42.52 40.03 18.85
C ALA A 602 -42.66 39.15 17.58
N LEU A 603 -43.25 37.96 17.80
CA LEU A 603 -43.76 36.94 16.87
C LEU A 603 -43.60 37.19 15.35
N ARG A 604 -42.99 36.20 14.67
CA ARG A 604 -43.64 35.54 13.52
C ARG A 604 -43.40 34.03 13.52
N GLN A 605 -44.50 33.28 13.47
CA GLN A 605 -44.52 32.00 12.76
C GLN A 605 -44.46 32.27 11.26
N THR A 606 -43.66 31.51 10.52
CA THR A 606 -43.96 31.11 9.14
C THR A 606 -43.41 29.69 8.97
N GLY A 607 -44.30 28.71 8.95
CA GLY A 607 -43.99 27.45 8.30
C GLY A 607 -44.40 27.55 6.84
N GLU A 608 -43.55 27.09 5.93
CA GLU A 608 -43.96 26.70 4.59
C GLU A 608 -43.45 25.29 4.31
N LEU A 609 -44.36 24.32 4.36
CA LEU A 609 -44.24 23.15 3.49
C LEU A 609 -44.48 23.65 2.06
N GLY A 610 -43.46 23.62 1.22
CA GLY A 610 -43.56 23.87 -0.22
C GLY A 610 -43.19 22.60 -0.99
N TYR A 611 -44.20 21.88 -1.49
CA TYR A 611 -43.99 20.69 -2.31
C TYR A 611 -43.35 21.05 -3.65
N LEU A 612 -42.23 20.40 -4.00
CA LEU A 612 -41.97 19.95 -5.37
C LEU A 612 -41.45 18.52 -5.35
N ASN A 613 -42.41 17.60 -5.44
CA ASN A 613 -42.16 16.26 -5.99
C ASN A 613 -42.47 16.32 -7.50
N LEU A 614 -42.09 15.30 -8.26
CA LEU A 614 -42.00 15.25 -9.74
C LEU A 614 -40.78 16.02 -10.28
N THR A 615 -39.90 15.43 -11.11
CA THR A 615 -40.07 14.26 -11.98
C THR A 615 -38.95 13.23 -11.87
N SER A 616 -39.32 11.99 -11.55
CA SER A 616 -38.58 10.82 -12.05
C SER A 616 -38.89 10.65 -13.53
N THR A 617 -37.88 10.73 -14.40
CA THR A 617 -37.93 10.18 -15.75
C THR A 617 -36.59 9.55 -16.09
N HIS A 618 -36.55 8.22 -16.09
CA HIS A 618 -35.50 7.43 -16.74
C HIS A 618 -35.33 7.85 -18.22
N PRO A 619 -34.10 7.85 -18.73
CA PRO A 619 -33.82 7.41 -20.08
C PRO A 619 -33.67 5.89 -20.09
N LEU A 620 -34.55 5.20 -20.82
CA LEU A 620 -34.41 3.79 -21.15
C LEU A 620 -33.20 3.58 -22.08
N GLY A 621 -32.43 2.52 -21.85
CA GLY A 621 -31.17 2.23 -22.55
C GLY A 621 -30.96 0.75 -22.85
N LEU A 622 -31.93 0.13 -23.53
CA LEU A 622 -31.76 -1.09 -24.36
C LEU A 622 -31.03 -2.29 -23.72
N LEU A 623 -31.77 -3.12 -22.98
CA LEU A 623 -31.51 -4.56 -23.00
C LEU A 623 -31.96 -5.12 -24.35
N SER A 624 -31.02 -5.33 -25.27
CA SER A 624 -31.26 -6.11 -26.48
C SER A 624 -31.07 -7.60 -26.20
N SER A 625 -31.98 -8.40 -26.75
CA SER A 625 -31.99 -9.86 -26.65
C SER A 625 -30.90 -10.52 -27.50
N SER A 626 -30.28 -11.59 -26.99
CA SER A 626 -29.90 -12.74 -27.83
C SER A 626 -29.87 -14.05 -27.01
N VAL A 627 -31.00 -14.76 -27.04
CA VAL A 627 -31.05 -16.21 -26.82
C VAL A 627 -31.21 -16.87 -28.21
N CYS A 628 -30.74 -18.12 -28.34
CA CYS A 628 -30.65 -18.94 -29.56
C CYS A 628 -29.51 -18.57 -30.54
N ALA A 629 -28.45 -19.37 -30.53
CA ALA A 629 -28.40 -20.56 -31.40
C ALA A 629 -27.33 -21.56 -30.94
N GLN A 630 -27.75 -22.78 -30.61
CA GLN A 630 -26.91 -23.99 -30.74
C GLN A 630 -27.25 -24.65 -32.09
N GLN A 631 -26.35 -25.52 -32.57
CA GLN A 631 -26.43 -26.32 -33.80
C GLN A 631 -26.09 -25.60 -35.11
N LEU A 632 -24.79 -25.60 -35.45
CA LEU A 632 -24.25 -26.61 -36.38
C LEU A 632 -22.74 -26.81 -36.16
#